data_AF-A0A9W6Z0H1-F1
#
_entry.id   AF-A0A9W6Z0H1-F1
#
_cell.length_a   1.000
_cell.length_b   1.000
_cell.length_c   1.000
_cell.angle_alpha   90.00
_cell.angle_beta   90.00
_cell.angle_gamma   90.00
#
_symmetry.space_group_name_H-M   'P 1'
#
loop_
_entity.id
_entity.type
_entity.pdbx_description
1 polymer ?
#
loop_
_entity_poly.entity_id
_entity_poly.type
_entity_poly.pdbx_seq_one_letter_code
_entity_poly.pdbx_strand_id
1 'polypeptide(L)'
;MIGASNKLNPLDSSSSTTTVTGGITNKIITDVITPLVDSAFYSYLSRCNLKTYTVRLTLVVAELYLLLGQSSAFAKLSRSALKPESFYVESMKLFEKLIDSKLLESTSNAKLIERVAYIYYFHDQPPSIKDTQPLPKIQREDYYEQQNPDKLKNPGIACFGMAKRRKSILWLLLACKELDLTLRPTQVKLLINCIERDLHDGEEAEAEANFDGDGSSESRAKMHNRFNWLYRENSMLHRMKLELYGE
;
A
#
# COMPACT_ATOMS: atom_id res chain seq x y z
N MET A 1 4.10 43.92 8.39
CA MET A 1 5.21 43.79 9.36
C MET A 1 5.39 42.32 9.69
N ILE A 2 6.39 41.68 9.08
CA ILE A 2 6.76 40.29 9.34
C ILE A 2 7.83 40.31 10.43
N GLY A 3 7.57 39.61 11.52
CA GLY A 3 8.51 39.45 12.62
C GLY A 3 8.30 38.10 13.29
N ALA A 4 8.78 37.03 12.66
CA ALA A 4 8.97 35.75 13.34
C ALA A 4 10.43 35.68 13.79
N SER A 5 10.64 35.91 15.09
CA SER A 5 11.93 35.81 15.75
C SER A 5 12.33 34.34 15.86
N ASN A 6 13.37 33.93 15.11
CA ASN A 6 14.06 32.66 15.32
C ASN A 6 14.86 32.75 16.63
N LYS A 7 14.23 32.43 17.76
CA LYS A 7 14.96 32.15 19.00
C LYS A 7 15.40 30.70 18.98
N LEU A 8 16.68 30.48 18.68
CA LEU A 8 17.39 29.23 18.89
C LEU A 8 17.40 28.87 20.39
N ASN A 9 17.10 27.62 20.70
CA ASN A 9 17.11 27.11 22.06
C ASN A 9 18.57 26.86 22.48
N PRO A 10 19.04 27.36 23.64
CA PRO A 10 20.45 27.32 24.02
C PRO A 10 20.94 25.94 24.54
N LEU A 11 20.25 24.85 24.20
CA LEU A 11 20.64 23.48 24.57
C LEU A 11 21.16 22.63 23.39
N ASP A 12 21.25 23.20 22.18
CA ASP A 12 21.78 22.49 21.00
C ASP A 12 23.31 22.48 20.90
N SER A 13 24.04 22.87 21.96
CA SER A 13 25.49 22.73 21.99
C SER A 13 25.91 21.35 22.51
N SER A 14 25.95 20.34 21.64
CA SER A 14 27.11 19.42 21.52
C SER A 14 26.85 18.26 20.56
N SER A 15 27.83 18.09 19.66
CA SER A 15 28.17 16.92 18.86
C SER A 15 27.41 16.65 17.54
N SER A 16 28.20 16.73 16.47
CA SER A 16 27.96 16.29 15.09
C SER A 16 27.09 17.18 14.21
N THR A 17 27.80 17.88 13.32
CA THR A 17 27.36 18.48 12.06
C THR A 17 26.44 17.53 11.30
N THR A 18 25.13 17.62 11.54
CA THR A 18 24.11 17.02 10.68
C THR A 18 23.15 18.13 10.35
N THR A 19 23.36 18.77 9.20
CA THR A 19 22.35 19.62 8.58
C THR A 19 21.13 18.75 8.27
N VAL A 20 20.22 18.65 9.24
CA VAL A 20 18.86 18.16 9.02
C VAL A 20 18.21 19.17 8.08
N THR A 21 18.34 18.95 6.78
CA THR A 21 17.54 19.66 5.79
C THR A 21 16.08 19.39 6.14
N GLY A 22 15.34 20.45 6.45
CA GLY A 22 13.97 20.38 6.96
C GLY A 22 13.03 19.72 5.95
N GLY A 23 12.85 18.41 6.09
CA GLY A 23 11.86 17.64 5.34
C GLY A 23 10.44 17.90 5.84
N ILE A 24 9.45 17.44 5.07
CA ILE A 24 8.04 17.47 5.49
C ILE A 24 7.88 16.63 6.74
N THR A 25 7.38 17.24 7.81
CA THR A 25 7.07 16.56 9.08
C THR A 25 5.59 16.17 9.14
N ASN A 26 5.24 15.20 9.99
CA ASN A 26 3.82 14.84 10.25
C ASN A 26 3.02 16.08 10.69
N LYS A 27 3.65 16.97 11.45
CA LYS A 27 3.04 18.22 11.89
C LYS A 27 2.67 19.14 10.73
N ILE A 28 3.54 19.26 9.72
CA ILE A 28 3.22 20.04 8.51
C ILE A 28 2.05 19.40 7.75
N ILE A 29 2.01 18.06 7.67
CA ILE A 29 0.89 17.34 7.06
C ILE A 29 -0.42 17.66 7.78
N THR A 30 -0.48 17.43 9.09
CA THR A 30 -1.73 17.54 9.87
C THR A 30 -2.18 18.97 10.11
N ASP A 31 -1.24 19.90 10.32
CA ASP A 31 -1.58 21.26 10.78
C ASP A 31 -1.70 22.24 9.60
N VAL A 32 -1.09 21.91 8.45
CA VAL A 32 -1.02 22.84 7.30
C VAL A 32 -1.62 22.22 6.05
N ILE A 33 -1.12 21.07 5.61
CA ILE A 33 -1.52 20.51 4.30
C ILE A 33 -2.96 20.01 4.34
N THR A 34 -3.32 19.13 5.27
CA THR A 34 -4.67 18.56 5.36
C THR A 34 -5.75 19.63 5.51
N PRO A 35 -5.64 20.62 6.42
CA PRO A 35 -6.62 21.70 6.53
C PRO A 35 -6.75 22.55 5.26
N LEU A 36 -5.63 22.79 4.55
CA LEU A 36 -5.63 23.54 3.30
C LEU A 36 -6.36 22.77 2.18
N VAL A 37 -6.09 21.47 2.06
CA VAL A 37 -6.75 20.60 1.08
C VAL A 37 -8.25 20.49 1.38
N ASP A 38 -8.65 20.34 2.64
CA ASP A 38 -10.06 20.27 3.03
C ASP A 38 -10.79 21.59 2.79
N SER A 39 -10.16 22.72 3.14
CA SER A 39 -10.70 24.05 2.88
C SER A 39 -10.86 24.32 1.37
N ALA A 40 -9.86 23.94 0.56
CA ALA A 40 -9.93 24.07 -0.89
C ALA A 40 -11.00 23.14 -1.49
N PHE A 41 -11.08 21.90 -1.02
CA PHE A 41 -12.11 20.94 -1.45
C PHE A 41 -13.51 21.49 -1.19
N TYR A 42 -13.77 21.97 0.04
CA TYR A 42 -15.05 22.57 0.42
C TYR A 42 -15.35 23.84 -0.38
N SER A 43 -14.36 24.73 -0.54
CA SER A 43 -14.54 25.99 -1.25
C SER A 43 -14.85 25.77 -2.73
N TYR A 44 -14.05 24.96 -3.42
CA TYR A 44 -14.28 24.68 -4.84
C TYR A 44 -15.58 23.92 -5.07
N LEU A 45 -15.89 22.93 -4.23
CA LEU A 45 -17.07 22.09 -4.45
C LEU A 45 -18.36 22.79 -3.99
N SER A 46 -18.41 23.26 -2.75
CA SER A 46 -19.66 23.74 -2.12
C SER A 46 -19.95 25.20 -2.40
N ARG A 47 -18.93 26.07 -2.53
CA ARG A 47 -19.13 27.52 -2.73
C ARG A 47 -19.05 27.92 -4.19
N CYS A 48 -18.06 27.40 -4.90
CA CYS A 48 -17.84 27.77 -6.30
C CYS A 48 -18.49 26.81 -7.31
N ASN A 49 -18.95 25.63 -6.86
CA ASN A 49 -19.48 24.56 -7.73
C ASN A 49 -18.51 24.16 -8.88
N LEU A 50 -17.21 24.27 -8.63
CA LEU A 50 -16.14 23.97 -9.57
C LEU A 50 -15.62 22.53 -9.39
N LYS A 51 -16.46 21.55 -9.71
CA LYS A 51 -16.17 20.11 -9.52
C LYS A 51 -14.85 19.68 -10.13
N THR A 52 -14.53 20.15 -11.34
CA THR A 52 -13.28 19.81 -12.04
C THR A 52 -12.03 20.28 -11.29
N TYR A 53 -12.09 21.46 -10.65
CA TYR A 53 -10.96 21.98 -9.86
C TYR A 53 -10.80 21.23 -8.56
N THR A 54 -11.92 20.88 -7.89
CA THR A 54 -11.90 20.00 -6.71
C THR A 54 -11.21 18.68 -7.04
N VAL A 55 -11.64 18.00 -8.10
CA VAL A 55 -11.07 16.72 -8.52
C VAL A 55 -9.58 16.87 -8.86
N ARG A 56 -9.21 17.83 -9.71
CA ARG A 56 -7.82 18.02 -10.15
C ARG A 56 -6.88 18.33 -8.98
N LEU A 57 -7.28 19.21 -8.07
CA LEU A 57 -6.45 19.54 -6.92
C LEU A 57 -6.22 18.30 -6.04
N THR A 58 -7.29 17.58 -5.68
CA THR A 58 -7.16 16.40 -4.83
C THR A 58 -6.33 15.30 -5.49
N LEU A 59 -6.51 15.08 -6.80
CA LEU A 59 -5.68 14.15 -7.57
C LEU A 59 -4.19 14.53 -7.54
N VAL A 60 -3.87 15.79 -7.80
CA VAL A 60 -2.47 16.27 -7.78
C VAL A 60 -1.85 16.07 -6.41
N VAL A 61 -2.57 16.41 -5.33
CA VAL A 61 -2.05 16.22 -3.97
C VAL A 61 -1.88 14.74 -3.63
N ALA A 62 -2.82 13.88 -4.03
CA ALA A 62 -2.74 12.43 -3.81
C ALA A 62 -1.52 11.81 -4.54
N GLU A 63 -1.30 12.18 -5.80
CA GLU A 63 -0.15 11.73 -6.60
C GLU A 63 1.18 12.28 -6.05
N LEU A 64 1.21 13.52 -5.56
CA LEU A 64 2.39 14.06 -4.89
C LEU A 64 2.74 13.22 -3.65
N TYR A 65 1.77 12.87 -2.81
CA TYR A 65 2.00 11.99 -1.66
C TYR A 65 2.51 10.60 -2.09
N LEU A 66 1.99 10.03 -3.17
CA LEU A 66 2.47 8.76 -3.71
C LEU A 66 3.94 8.87 -4.16
N LEU A 67 4.28 9.91 -4.92
CA LEU A 67 5.64 10.17 -5.38
C LEU A 67 6.61 10.39 -4.22
N LEU A 68 6.18 11.13 -3.18
CA LEU A 68 6.95 11.34 -1.95
C LEU A 68 7.18 10.01 -1.21
N GLY A 69 6.15 9.16 -1.12
CA GLY A 69 6.25 7.82 -0.54
C GLY A 69 7.25 6.95 -1.30
N GLN A 70 7.15 6.88 -2.63
CA GLN A 70 8.08 6.14 -3.49
C GLN A 70 9.51 6.67 -3.39
N SER A 71 9.70 7.98 -3.46
CA SER A 71 11.01 8.61 -3.33
C SER A 71 11.62 8.35 -1.96
N SER A 72 10.82 8.41 -0.89
CA SER A 72 11.29 8.13 0.47
C SER A 72 11.58 6.63 0.69
N ALA A 73 10.85 5.73 0.06
CA ALA A 73 11.10 4.29 0.11
C ALA A 73 12.38 3.91 -0.67
N PHE A 74 12.60 4.53 -1.84
CA PHE A 74 13.82 4.37 -2.63
C PHE A 74 15.03 4.98 -1.94
N ALA A 75 14.86 6.18 -1.37
CA ALA A 75 15.89 6.90 -0.63
C ALA A 75 16.07 6.38 0.81
N LYS A 76 15.84 5.11 1.11
CA LYS A 76 16.14 4.50 2.43
C LYS A 76 17.61 4.61 2.85
N LEU A 77 18.50 5.15 2.00
CA LEU A 77 19.84 5.64 2.35
C LEU A 77 19.86 7.06 2.98
N SER A 78 18.79 7.84 2.88
CA SER A 78 18.67 9.20 3.38
C SER A 78 17.76 9.24 4.59
N ARG A 79 18.27 9.83 5.69
CA ARG A 79 17.63 9.97 7.01
C ARG A 79 16.43 10.93 6.96
N SER A 80 15.39 10.59 6.20
CA SER A 80 14.12 11.32 6.23
C SER A 80 13.47 11.17 7.61
N ALA A 81 12.91 12.27 8.13
CA ALA A 81 12.22 12.28 9.42
C ALA A 81 10.90 11.48 9.40
N LEU A 82 10.34 11.21 8.21
CA LEU A 82 9.09 10.47 8.04
C LEU A 82 9.31 9.12 7.37
N LYS A 83 8.53 8.15 7.85
CA LYS A 83 8.40 6.82 7.25
C LYS A 83 7.59 6.91 5.95
N PRO A 84 7.97 6.19 4.88
CA PRO A 84 7.27 6.23 3.60
C PRO A 84 5.79 5.84 3.70
N GLU A 85 5.45 4.98 4.67
CA GLU A 85 4.09 4.52 4.96
C GLU A 85 3.12 5.67 5.24
N SER A 86 3.57 6.73 5.93
CA SER A 86 2.72 7.89 6.22
C SER A 86 2.24 8.57 4.94
N PHE A 87 3.11 8.70 3.94
CA PHE A 87 2.75 9.33 2.67
C PHE A 87 1.79 8.47 1.86
N TYR A 88 1.97 7.15 1.85
CA TYR A 88 1.01 6.24 1.20
C TYR A 88 -0.37 6.31 1.84
N VAL A 89 -0.45 6.39 3.17
CA VAL A 89 -1.73 6.52 3.89
C VAL A 89 -2.47 7.80 3.50
N GLU A 90 -1.77 8.94 3.45
CA GLU A 90 -2.41 10.21 3.03
C GLU A 90 -2.82 10.20 1.56
N SER A 91 -2.01 9.59 0.68
CA SER A 91 -2.38 9.39 -0.73
C SER A 91 -3.67 8.57 -0.86
N MET A 92 -3.76 7.43 -0.17
CA MET A 92 -4.96 6.57 -0.18
C MET A 92 -6.21 7.30 0.30
N LYS A 93 -6.13 8.03 1.42
CA LYS A 93 -7.26 8.81 1.95
C LYS A 93 -7.82 9.80 0.93
N LEU A 94 -6.96 10.47 0.16
CA LEU A 94 -7.39 11.45 -0.84
C LEU A 94 -8.03 10.78 -2.06
N PHE A 95 -7.54 9.61 -2.49
CA PHE A 95 -8.19 8.82 -3.54
C PHE A 95 -9.54 8.27 -3.08
N GLU A 96 -9.62 7.70 -1.87
CA GLU A 96 -10.88 7.23 -1.26
C GLU A 96 -11.89 8.38 -1.13
N LYS A 97 -11.45 9.57 -0.67
CA LYS A 97 -12.30 10.77 -0.60
C LYS A 97 -12.88 11.14 -1.96
N LEU A 98 -12.12 11.01 -3.05
CA LEU A 98 -12.64 11.27 -4.41
C LEU A 98 -13.65 10.21 -4.86
N ILE A 99 -13.39 8.93 -4.59
CA ILE A 99 -14.32 7.83 -4.88
C ILE A 99 -15.65 8.06 -4.14
N ASP A 100 -15.59 8.35 -2.83
CA ASP A 100 -16.76 8.56 -1.99
C ASP A 100 -17.56 9.81 -2.37
N SER A 101 -16.88 10.83 -2.91
CA SER A 101 -17.53 12.07 -3.33
C SER A 101 -18.48 11.92 -4.54
N LYS A 102 -18.40 10.79 -5.27
CA LYS A 102 -19.23 10.50 -6.46
C LYS A 102 -19.24 11.63 -7.50
N LEU A 103 -18.15 12.38 -7.58
CA LEU A 103 -17.99 13.48 -8.54
C LEU A 103 -17.64 13.01 -9.95
N LEU A 104 -17.23 11.75 -10.08
CA LEU A 104 -16.69 11.14 -11.29
C LEU A 104 -17.59 9.98 -11.76
N GLU A 105 -17.56 9.75 -13.08
CA GLU A 105 -18.23 8.62 -13.72
C GLU A 105 -17.54 7.28 -13.38
N SER A 106 -18.23 6.15 -13.63
CA SER A 106 -17.74 4.80 -13.26
C SER A 106 -16.37 4.49 -13.86
N THR A 107 -16.09 4.90 -15.12
CA THR A 107 -14.76 4.70 -15.74
C THR A 107 -13.64 5.40 -14.98
N SER A 108 -13.88 6.65 -14.59
CA SER A 108 -12.90 7.44 -13.85
C SER A 108 -12.75 6.92 -12.42
N ASN A 109 -13.84 6.52 -11.77
CA ASN A 109 -13.80 5.87 -10.45
C ASN A 109 -13.01 4.56 -10.49
N ALA A 110 -13.22 3.72 -11.50
CA ALA A 110 -12.44 2.49 -11.66
C ALA A 110 -10.94 2.76 -11.74
N LYS A 111 -10.52 3.86 -12.40
CA LYS A 111 -9.12 4.29 -12.44
C LYS A 111 -8.61 4.78 -11.09
N LEU A 112 -9.44 5.44 -10.28
CA LEU A 112 -9.06 5.78 -8.91
C LEU A 112 -8.90 4.53 -8.03
N ILE A 113 -9.80 3.56 -8.18
CA ILE A 113 -9.76 2.28 -7.48
C ILE A 113 -8.49 1.49 -7.88
N GLU A 114 -8.14 1.47 -9.17
CA GLU A 114 -6.86 0.92 -9.67
C GLU A 114 -5.66 1.62 -9.03
N ARG A 115 -5.71 2.95 -8.87
CA ARG A 115 -4.65 3.69 -8.17
C ARG A 115 -4.54 3.32 -6.69
N VAL A 116 -5.65 3.13 -5.97
CA VAL A 116 -5.60 2.64 -4.59
C VAL A 116 -4.96 1.25 -4.52
N ALA A 117 -5.32 0.34 -5.44
CA ALA A 117 -4.70 -0.98 -5.54
C ALA A 117 -3.18 -0.89 -5.75
N TYR A 118 -2.75 -0.01 -6.64
CA TYR A 118 -1.35 0.27 -6.91
C TYR A 118 -0.60 0.75 -5.66
N ILE A 119 -1.19 1.64 -4.87
CA ILE A 119 -0.57 2.11 -3.61
C ILE A 119 -0.38 0.96 -2.63
N TYR A 120 -1.40 0.09 -2.47
CA TYR A 120 -1.27 -1.10 -1.62
C TYR A 120 -0.17 -2.06 -2.08
N TYR A 121 0.00 -2.22 -3.39
CA TYR A 121 1.07 -3.03 -3.96
C TYR A 121 2.45 -2.46 -3.63
N PHE A 122 2.67 -1.16 -3.86
CA PHE A 122 3.94 -0.49 -3.54
C PHE A 122 4.23 -0.44 -2.04
N HIS A 123 3.19 -0.32 -1.22
CA HIS A 123 3.33 -0.38 0.23
C HIS A 123 3.82 -1.76 0.72
N ASP A 124 3.54 -2.84 -0.03
CA ASP A 124 3.88 -4.20 0.36
C ASP A 124 5.28 -4.65 -0.11
N GLN A 125 5.91 -3.93 -1.06
CA GLN A 125 7.26 -4.29 -1.48
C GLN A 125 8.23 -4.04 -0.32
N PRO A 126 8.83 -5.11 0.29
CA PRO A 126 9.92 -4.90 1.21
C PRO A 126 11.07 -4.24 0.44
N PRO A 127 11.87 -3.38 1.10
CA PRO A 127 13.15 -2.99 0.49
C PRO A 127 13.89 -4.30 0.18
N SER A 128 14.37 -4.43 -1.07
CA SER A 128 15.12 -5.58 -1.57
C SER A 128 15.91 -6.28 -0.46
N ILE A 129 15.58 -7.55 -0.20
CA ILE A 129 16.21 -8.40 0.83
C ILE A 129 17.73 -8.53 0.62
N LYS A 130 18.26 -8.10 -0.53
CA LYS A 130 19.69 -8.17 -0.86
C LYS A 130 20.60 -7.31 0.03
N ASP A 131 20.09 -6.38 0.83
CA ASP A 131 20.91 -5.52 1.71
C ASP A 131 20.62 -5.65 3.21
N THR A 132 19.78 -6.59 3.64
CA THR A 132 19.60 -6.85 5.08
C THR A 132 20.72 -7.76 5.55
N GLN A 133 21.87 -7.18 5.91
CA GLN A 133 22.80 -7.84 6.82
C GLN A 133 21.99 -8.36 8.02
N PRO A 134 22.08 -9.66 8.36
CA PRO A 134 21.34 -10.19 9.50
C PRO A 134 21.77 -9.41 10.73
N LEU A 135 20.83 -8.67 11.33
CA LEU A 135 21.00 -8.12 12.67
C LEU A 135 21.46 -9.26 13.59
N PRO A 136 22.53 -9.08 14.38
CA PRO A 136 22.94 -10.10 15.33
C PRO A 136 21.75 -10.40 16.24
N LYS A 137 21.28 -11.65 16.21
CA LYS A 137 20.25 -12.14 17.13
C LYS A 137 20.77 -11.94 18.55
N ILE A 138 20.35 -10.86 19.20
CA ILE A 138 20.49 -10.73 20.65
C ILE A 138 19.54 -11.77 21.22
N GLN A 139 20.07 -12.93 21.57
CA GLN A 139 19.38 -13.94 22.38
C GLN A 139 19.08 -13.27 23.72
N ARG A 140 17.86 -12.75 23.89
CA ARG A 140 17.29 -12.56 25.21
C ARG A 140 16.66 -13.89 25.57
N GLU A 141 17.29 -14.62 26.49
CA GLU A 141 16.67 -15.76 27.14
C GLU A 141 15.50 -15.23 27.98
N ASP A 142 14.29 -15.27 27.41
CA ASP A 142 13.08 -15.02 28.17
C ASP A 142 12.85 -16.20 29.12
N TYR A 143 13.11 -15.95 30.42
CA TYR A 143 13.03 -16.87 31.56
C TYR A 143 11.72 -17.69 31.67
N TYR A 144 10.65 -17.31 30.94
CA TYR A 144 9.34 -17.97 30.95
C TYR A 144 9.03 -18.83 29.71
N GLU A 145 9.96 -18.95 28.74
CA GLU A 145 9.75 -19.73 27.50
C GLU A 145 10.35 -21.14 27.56
N GLN A 146 10.16 -21.85 28.68
CA GLN A 146 10.37 -23.30 28.68
C GLN A 146 9.37 -23.95 27.70
N GLN A 147 9.94 -24.65 26.72
CA GLN A 147 9.28 -25.25 25.57
C GLN A 147 8.11 -26.15 26.01
N ASN A 148 6.87 -25.67 25.81
CA ASN A 148 5.68 -26.50 25.95
C ASN A 148 5.46 -27.23 24.61
N PRO A 149 5.62 -28.57 24.54
CA PRO A 149 5.50 -29.33 23.29
C PRO A 149 4.08 -29.31 22.70
N ASP A 150 3.06 -29.00 23.51
CA ASP A 150 1.66 -28.88 23.10
C ASP A 150 1.23 -27.44 22.75
N LYS A 151 2.14 -26.45 22.87
CA LYS A 151 1.84 -25.12 22.33
C LYS A 151 1.72 -25.25 20.82
N LEU A 152 0.51 -25.01 20.30
CA LEU A 152 0.28 -24.75 18.88
C LEU A 152 1.39 -23.82 18.38
N LYS A 153 2.23 -24.32 17.47
CA LYS A 153 3.23 -23.48 16.80
C LYS A 153 2.46 -22.34 16.18
N ASN A 154 2.61 -21.13 16.75
CA ASN A 154 2.02 -19.94 16.14
C ASN A 154 2.52 -19.92 14.69
N PRO A 155 1.64 -19.99 13.68
CA PRO A 155 2.09 -19.87 12.31
C PRO A 155 2.88 -18.59 12.22
N GLY A 156 4.06 -18.64 11.58
CA GLY A 156 4.97 -17.51 11.52
C GLY A 156 4.20 -16.24 11.20
N ILE A 157 4.33 -15.22 12.05
CA ILE A 157 3.62 -13.94 11.94
C ILE A 157 3.86 -13.28 10.56
N ALA A 158 4.89 -13.73 9.83
CA ALA A 158 5.10 -13.45 8.40
C ALA A 158 3.87 -13.72 7.50
N CYS A 159 3.00 -14.68 7.85
CA CYS A 159 1.75 -14.95 7.13
C CYS A 159 0.56 -14.08 7.60
N PHE A 160 0.63 -13.52 8.82
CA PHE A 160 -0.37 -12.60 9.37
C PHE A 160 0.00 -11.16 9.00
N GLY A 161 0.21 -10.92 7.70
CA GLY A 161 0.83 -9.67 7.21
C GLY A 161 0.71 -9.45 5.71
N MET A 162 0.49 -10.50 4.91
CA MET A 162 0.15 -10.43 3.47
C MET A 162 -1.22 -9.78 3.17
N ALA A 163 -1.76 -9.02 4.12
CA ALA A 163 -3.02 -8.30 3.97
C ALA A 163 -2.94 -7.20 2.90
N LYS A 164 -1.76 -6.64 2.60
CA LYS A 164 -1.65 -5.49 1.67
C LYS A 164 -1.66 -5.91 0.21
N ARG A 165 -0.91 -6.94 -0.22
CA ARG A 165 -1.06 -7.53 -1.56
C ARG A 165 -2.47 -8.07 -1.79
N ARG A 166 -3.07 -8.75 -0.81
CA ARG A 166 -4.48 -9.20 -0.90
C ARG A 166 -5.45 -8.03 -1.01
N LYS A 167 -5.22 -6.94 -0.27
CA LYS A 167 -6.00 -5.70 -0.41
C LYS A 167 -5.82 -5.12 -1.81
N SER A 168 -4.60 -5.07 -2.34
CA SER A 168 -4.33 -4.62 -3.71
C SER A 168 -5.17 -5.42 -4.72
N ILE A 169 -5.11 -6.75 -4.68
CA ILE A 169 -5.91 -7.64 -5.55
C ILE A 169 -7.40 -7.40 -5.37
N LEU A 170 -7.88 -7.23 -4.13
CA LEU A 170 -9.28 -6.90 -3.85
C LEU A 170 -9.70 -5.59 -4.50
N TRP A 171 -8.86 -4.55 -4.41
CA TRP A 171 -9.10 -3.27 -5.06
C TRP A 171 -9.10 -3.40 -6.60
N LEU A 172 -8.23 -4.22 -7.19
CA LEU A 172 -8.29 -4.50 -8.64
C LEU A 172 -9.58 -5.22 -9.04
N LEU A 173 -10.08 -6.16 -8.24
CA LEU A 173 -11.37 -6.81 -8.49
C LEU A 173 -12.55 -5.82 -8.39
N LEU A 174 -12.50 -4.88 -7.44
CA LEU A 174 -13.48 -3.79 -7.36
C LEU A 174 -13.42 -2.89 -8.61
N ALA A 175 -12.22 -2.63 -9.14
CA ALA A 175 -12.07 -1.85 -10.37
C ALA A 175 -12.66 -2.59 -11.57
N CYS A 176 -12.44 -3.90 -11.67
CA CYS A 176 -13.06 -4.74 -12.69
C CYS A 176 -14.59 -4.67 -12.65
N LYS A 177 -15.17 -4.70 -11.45
CA LYS A 177 -16.62 -4.57 -11.25
C LYS A 177 -17.13 -3.20 -11.71
N GLU A 178 -16.43 -2.13 -11.36
CA GLU A 178 -16.83 -0.75 -11.68
C GLU A 178 -16.71 -0.45 -13.18
N LEU A 179 -15.80 -1.10 -13.90
CA LEU A 179 -15.66 -0.95 -15.35
C LEU A 179 -16.79 -1.58 -16.17
N ASP A 180 -17.53 -2.52 -15.57
CA ASP A 180 -18.52 -3.40 -16.22
C ASP A 180 -17.89 -4.24 -17.36
N LEU A 181 -17.96 -5.57 -17.20
CA LEU A 181 -17.41 -6.52 -18.15
C LEU A 181 -18.00 -6.38 -19.55
N THR A 182 -19.30 -6.10 -19.61
CA THR A 182 -20.06 -6.05 -20.87
C THR A 182 -19.72 -4.82 -21.68
N LEU A 183 -19.49 -3.69 -21.00
CA LEU A 183 -19.19 -2.41 -21.63
C LEU A 183 -17.71 -2.27 -22.02
N ARG A 184 -16.80 -2.82 -21.19
CA ARG A 184 -15.34 -2.59 -21.33
C ARG A 184 -14.52 -3.88 -21.14
N PRO A 185 -14.75 -4.93 -21.95
CA PRO A 185 -14.13 -6.24 -21.76
C PRO A 185 -12.60 -6.20 -21.83
N THR A 186 -12.03 -5.39 -22.74
CA THR A 186 -10.57 -5.27 -22.91
C THR A 186 -9.89 -4.70 -21.67
N GLN A 187 -10.49 -3.69 -21.03
CA GLN A 187 -9.90 -3.06 -19.84
C GLN A 187 -9.98 -4.00 -18.65
N VAL A 188 -11.10 -4.71 -18.49
CA VAL A 188 -11.25 -5.71 -17.42
C VAL A 188 -10.30 -6.89 -17.64
N LYS A 189 -10.13 -7.35 -18.88
CA LYS A 189 -9.16 -8.40 -19.24
C LYS A 189 -7.73 -8.03 -18.85
N LEU A 190 -7.31 -6.78 -19.09
CA LEU A 190 -6.00 -6.31 -18.67
C LEU A 190 -5.83 -6.35 -17.15
N LEU A 191 -6.84 -5.91 -16.39
CA LEU A 191 -6.79 -5.95 -14.92
C LEU A 191 -6.76 -7.39 -14.39
N ILE A 192 -7.51 -8.31 -14.98
CA ILE A 192 -7.48 -9.73 -14.63
C ILE A 192 -6.09 -10.31 -14.88
N ASN A 193 -5.47 -10.01 -16.03
CA ASN A 193 -4.11 -10.45 -16.30
C ASN A 193 -3.09 -9.91 -15.29
N CYS A 194 -3.28 -8.67 -14.81
CA CYS A 194 -2.46 -8.12 -13.72
C CYS A 194 -2.66 -8.89 -12.41
N ILE A 195 -3.91 -9.21 -12.05
CA ILE A 195 -4.24 -10.02 -10.86
C ILE A 195 -3.59 -11.41 -10.96
N GLU A 196 -3.66 -12.06 -12.13
CA GLU A 196 -3.07 -13.38 -12.33
C GLU A 196 -1.55 -13.37 -12.17
N ARG A 197 -0.88 -12.38 -12.76
CA ARG A 197 0.57 -12.18 -12.59
C ARG A 197 0.91 -11.95 -11.12
N ASP A 198 0.18 -11.06 -10.46
CA ASP A 198 0.36 -10.77 -9.04
C ASP A 198 0.03 -11.95 -8.12
N LEU A 199 -0.69 -12.97 -8.59
CA LEU A 199 -0.87 -14.22 -7.82
C LEU A 199 0.31 -15.17 -8.07
N HIS A 200 0.73 -15.33 -9.32
CA HIS A 200 1.83 -16.21 -9.71
C HIS A 200 3.17 -15.78 -9.09
N ASP A 201 3.49 -14.47 -9.12
CA ASP A 201 4.70 -13.92 -8.50
C ASP A 201 4.71 -14.13 -6.96
N GLY A 202 3.56 -14.45 -6.36
CA GLY A 202 3.46 -14.80 -4.94
C GLY A 202 3.82 -16.25 -4.65
N GLU A 203 3.51 -17.14 -5.59
CA GLU A 203 3.83 -18.57 -5.51
C GLU A 203 5.34 -18.79 -5.56
N GLU A 204 6.05 -18.09 -6.45
CA GLU A 204 7.51 -18.20 -6.60
C GLU A 204 8.25 -17.66 -5.38
N ALA A 205 7.91 -16.46 -4.90
CA ALA A 205 8.57 -15.84 -3.76
C ALA A 205 8.37 -16.62 -2.43
N GLU A 206 7.19 -17.21 -2.22
CA GLU A 206 6.96 -18.06 -1.06
C GLU A 206 7.61 -19.45 -1.20
N ALA A 207 7.73 -19.98 -2.42
CA ALA A 207 8.39 -21.26 -2.67
C ALA A 207 9.89 -21.18 -2.39
N GLU A 208 10.52 -20.06 -2.75
CA GLU A 208 11.91 -19.76 -2.41
C GLU A 208 12.12 -19.58 -0.89
N ALA A 209 11.22 -18.87 -0.20
CA ALA A 209 11.33 -18.62 1.24
C ALA A 209 11.17 -19.89 2.12
N ASN A 210 10.49 -20.93 1.61
CA ASN A 210 10.29 -22.19 2.33
C ASN A 210 11.34 -23.27 1.98
N PHE A 211 12.28 -22.99 1.07
CA PHE A 211 13.30 -23.97 0.67
C PHE A 211 14.45 -24.14 1.70
N ASP A 212 14.53 -23.26 2.70
CA ASP A 212 15.57 -23.30 3.75
C ASP A 212 15.23 -24.19 4.97
N GLY A 213 14.13 -24.95 4.95
CA GLY A 213 13.79 -25.81 6.08
C GLY A 213 12.75 -26.89 5.76
N ASP A 214 13.26 -28.08 5.46
CA ASP A 214 12.53 -29.36 5.31
C ASP A 214 11.71 -29.52 4.01
N GLY A 215 12.33 -30.19 3.03
CA GLY A 215 11.78 -30.53 1.73
C GLY A 215 10.76 -31.68 1.76
N SER A 216 9.74 -31.58 2.60
CA SER A 216 8.67 -32.59 2.63
C SER A 216 7.58 -32.27 1.58
N SER A 217 7.09 -33.32 0.90
CA SER A 217 5.99 -33.26 -0.07
C SER A 217 4.69 -32.69 0.51
N GLU A 218 4.56 -32.66 1.84
CA GLU A 218 3.41 -32.15 2.56
C GLU A 218 3.35 -30.62 2.60
N SER A 219 4.51 -29.94 2.60
CA SER A 219 4.61 -28.48 2.52
C SER A 219 4.14 -27.96 1.16
N ARG A 220 4.48 -28.67 0.07
CA ARG A 220 3.97 -28.38 -1.29
C ARG A 220 2.45 -28.57 -1.39
N ALA A 221 1.90 -29.65 -0.81
CA ALA A 221 0.47 -29.90 -0.82
C ALA A 221 -0.34 -28.87 -0.02
N LYS A 222 0.18 -28.38 1.12
CA LYS A 222 -0.46 -27.31 1.91
C LYS A 222 -0.44 -25.95 1.21
N MET A 223 0.58 -25.69 0.40
CA MET A 223 0.71 -24.48 -0.41
C MET A 223 -0.32 -24.45 -1.54
N HIS A 224 -0.44 -25.56 -2.28
CA HIS A 224 -1.42 -25.73 -3.35
C HIS A 224 -2.87 -25.61 -2.83
N ASN A 225 -3.14 -26.08 -1.61
CA ASN A 225 -4.47 -26.00 -1.01
C ASN A 225 -4.86 -24.60 -0.49
N ARG A 226 -3.90 -23.70 -0.21
CA ARG A 226 -4.20 -22.34 0.29
C ARG A 226 -4.69 -21.40 -0.80
N PHE A 227 -4.20 -21.52 -2.03
CA PHE A 227 -4.61 -20.67 -3.16
C PHE A 227 -5.79 -21.24 -3.96
N ASN A 228 -6.14 -22.52 -3.74
CA ASN A 228 -7.38 -23.13 -4.21
C ASN A 228 -8.64 -22.33 -3.86
N TRP A 229 -8.61 -21.46 -2.84
CA TRP A 229 -9.77 -20.62 -2.47
C TRP A 229 -10.10 -19.53 -3.50
N LEU A 230 -9.11 -19.01 -4.24
CA LEU A 230 -9.28 -17.94 -5.25
C LEU A 230 -9.68 -18.49 -6.63
N TYR A 231 -9.36 -19.76 -6.90
CA TYR A 231 -9.78 -20.49 -8.10
C TYR A 231 -10.93 -21.48 -7.85
N ARG A 232 -11.62 -21.36 -6.70
CA ARG A 232 -12.90 -22.05 -6.52
C ARG A 232 -13.84 -21.62 -7.65
N GLU A 233 -14.61 -22.56 -8.16
CA GLU A 233 -15.65 -22.38 -9.20
C GLU A 233 -16.65 -21.24 -8.88
N ASN A 234 -16.71 -20.80 -7.62
CA ASN A 234 -17.55 -19.70 -7.16
C ASN A 234 -16.83 -18.36 -6.94
N SER A 235 -15.54 -18.25 -7.24
CA SER A 235 -14.80 -17.00 -7.04
C SER A 235 -15.20 -15.95 -8.08
N MET A 236 -15.15 -14.68 -7.69
CA MET A 236 -15.45 -13.56 -8.59
C MET A 236 -14.50 -13.54 -9.80
N LEU A 237 -13.22 -13.85 -9.58
CA LEU A 237 -12.22 -13.94 -10.64
C LEU A 237 -12.56 -15.05 -11.63
N HIS A 238 -12.95 -16.23 -11.14
CA HIS A 238 -13.36 -17.34 -11.98
C HIS A 238 -14.60 -17.00 -12.82
N ARG A 239 -15.64 -16.41 -12.21
CA ARG A 239 -16.84 -15.97 -12.93
C ARG A 239 -16.54 -14.94 -14.03
N MET A 240 -15.70 -13.96 -13.72
CA MET A 240 -15.27 -12.97 -14.71
C MET A 240 -14.49 -13.60 -15.87
N LYS A 241 -13.74 -14.67 -15.63
CA LYS A 241 -13.06 -15.42 -16.69
C LYS A 241 -14.04 -16.21 -17.55
N LEU A 242 -14.99 -16.94 -16.95
CA LEU A 242 -16.04 -17.65 -17.70
C LEU A 242 -16.77 -16.67 -18.63
N GLU A 243 -17.15 -15.49 -18.13
CA GLU A 243 -17.86 -14.47 -18.91
C GLU A 243 -16.99 -13.82 -20.01
N LEU A 244 -15.66 -13.69 -19.83
CA LEU A 244 -14.76 -13.09 -20.83
C LEU A 244 -14.26 -14.06 -21.89
N TYR A 245 -14.02 -15.31 -21.51
CA TYR A 245 -13.35 -16.30 -22.34
C TYR A 245 -14.29 -17.39 -22.85
N GLY A 246 -15.50 -17.52 -22.29
CA GLY A 246 -16.49 -18.51 -22.70
C GLY A 246 -16.09 -19.96 -22.39
N GLU A 247 -15.19 -20.15 -21.42
CA GLU A 247 -14.85 -21.47 -20.86
C GLU A 247 -15.94 -21.99 -19.92
#